data_AF-X1EZK1-F1
#
_entry.id   AF-X1EZK1-F1
#
_cell.length_a   1.000
_cell.length_b   1.000
_cell.length_c   1.000
_cell.angle_alpha   90.00
_cell.angle_beta   90.00
_cell.angle_gamma   90.00
#
_symmetry.space_group_name_H-M   'P 1'
#
loop_
_entity.id
_entity.type
_entity.pdbx_description
1 polymer ?
#
loop_
_entity_poly.entity_id
_entity_poly.type
_entity_poly.pdbx_seq_one_letter_code
_entity_poly.pdbx_strand_id
1 'polypeptide(L)'
;MKITVRDALERYARDGVPTGSFCRAVLENNLVEAFAKADQENMATLHGIVGYVYNNLPGNCWGSKEKVAAWLEKKAGERDAAKEEGKG
;
A
#
# COMPACT_ATOMS: atom_id res chain seq x y z
N MET A 1 -7.42 16.11 8.40
CA MET A 1 -7.23 14.83 9.12
C MET A 1 -6.09 14.08 8.45
N LYS A 2 -5.01 13.74 9.17
CA LYS A 2 -3.84 13.01 8.63
C LYS A 2 -4.25 11.54 8.47
N ILE A 3 -4.16 10.97 7.27
CA ILE A 3 -4.36 9.53 7.05
C ILE A 3 -3.17 8.81 7.72
N THR A 4 -3.42 7.83 8.57
CA THR A 4 -2.34 7.08 9.22
C THR A 4 -1.71 6.09 8.23
N VAL A 5 -0.50 5.61 8.51
CA VAL A 5 0.12 4.56 7.67
C VAL A 5 -0.73 3.31 7.62
N ARG A 6 -1.33 2.92 8.75
CA ARG A 6 -2.24 1.79 8.81
C ARG A 6 -3.44 2.00 7.88
N ASP A 7 -4.11 3.14 7.96
CA ASP A 7 -5.26 3.44 7.10
C ASP A 7 -4.88 3.43 5.61
N ALA A 8 -3.69 3.94 5.27
CA ALA A 8 -3.18 3.93 3.91
C ALA A 8 -2.95 2.50 3.42
N LEU A 9 -2.37 1.63 4.25
CA LEU A 9 -2.13 0.22 3.92
C LEU A 9 -3.44 -0.58 3.83
N GLU A 10 -4.42 -0.31 4.68
CA GLU A 10 -5.73 -0.97 4.62
C GLU A 10 -6.49 -0.59 3.35
N ARG A 11 -6.51 0.69 2.97
CA ARG A 11 -7.11 1.14 1.70
C ARG A 11 -6.38 0.60 0.48
N TYR A 12 -5.05 0.48 0.57
CA TYR A 12 -4.25 -0.17 -0.47
C TYR A 12 -4.62 -1.65 -0.63
N ALA A 13 -4.69 -2.40 0.48
CA ALA A 13 -4.98 -3.82 0.46
C ALA A 13 -6.42 -4.09 0.01
N ARG A 14 -7.39 -3.35 0.55
CA ARG A 14 -8.81 -3.54 0.28
C ARG A 14 -9.21 -3.01 -1.10
N ASP A 15 -8.91 -1.74 -1.33
CA ASP A 15 -9.46 -0.97 -2.44
C ASP A 15 -8.42 -0.74 -3.55
N GLY A 16 -7.14 -1.05 -3.33
CA GLY A 16 -6.04 -0.75 -4.26
C GLY A 16 -5.79 0.74 -4.45
N VAL A 17 -6.13 1.56 -3.46
CA VAL A 17 -5.86 3.01 -3.51
C VAL A 17 -4.34 3.24 -3.48
N PRO A 18 -3.78 4.04 -4.41
CA PRO A 18 -2.36 4.39 -4.40
C PRO A 18 -1.94 5.02 -3.06
N THR A 19 -0.79 4.59 -2.55
CA THR A 19 -0.22 5.12 -1.30
C THR A 19 0.81 6.23 -1.57
N GLY A 20 1.21 6.94 -0.51
CA GLY A 20 2.32 7.88 -0.56
C GLY A 20 3.68 7.19 -0.79
N SER A 21 4.69 8.00 -1.09
CA SER A 21 6.03 7.54 -1.51
C SER A 21 6.75 6.65 -0.47
N PHE A 22 6.54 6.89 0.83
CA PHE A 22 7.05 6.06 1.92
C PHE A 22 6.43 4.65 1.92
N CYS A 23 5.10 4.56 2.05
CA CYS A 23 4.40 3.27 2.07
C CYS A 23 4.63 2.47 0.80
N ARG A 24 4.73 3.15 -0.36
CA ARG A 24 5.06 2.50 -1.63
C ARG A 24 6.44 1.85 -1.58
N ALA A 25 7.47 2.54 -1.09
CA ALA A 25 8.82 1.98 -0.97
C ALA A 25 8.86 0.76 -0.02
N VAL A 26 8.10 0.80 1.08
CA VAL A 26 7.93 -0.35 1.98
C VAL A 26 7.29 -1.54 1.24
N LEU A 27 6.19 -1.30 0.50
CA LEU A 27 5.48 -2.35 -0.25
C LEU A 27 6.33 -2.94 -1.38
N GLU A 28 7.17 -2.14 -2.05
CA GLU A 28 8.07 -2.56 -3.12
C GLU A 28 9.33 -3.27 -2.59
N ASN A 29 9.46 -3.44 -1.27
CA ASN A 29 10.64 -3.99 -0.59
C ASN A 29 11.92 -3.18 -0.85
N ASN A 30 11.78 -1.88 -1.09
CA ASN A 30 12.90 -0.95 -1.17
C ASN A 30 13.12 -0.28 0.19
N LEU A 31 13.71 -1.04 1.13
CA LEU A 31 13.88 -0.59 2.51
C LEU A 31 14.77 0.65 2.62
N VAL A 32 15.82 0.77 1.79
CA VAL A 32 16.70 1.96 1.78
C VAL A 32 15.91 3.23 1.40
N GLU A 33 15.09 3.15 0.36
CA GLU A 33 14.23 4.25 -0.05
C GLU A 33 13.11 4.52 0.96
N ALA A 34 12.60 3.48 1.63
CA ALA A 34 11.62 3.64 2.70
C ALA A 34 12.21 4.39 3.90
N PHE A 35 13.43 4.04 4.33
CA PHE A 35 14.14 4.76 5.40
C PHE A 35 14.41 6.21 5.03
N ALA A 36 14.88 6.49 3.79
CA ALA A 36 15.16 7.84 3.33
C ALA A 36 13.92 8.75 3.28
N LYS A 37 12.72 8.17 3.16
CA LYS A 37 11.44 8.89 3.08
C LYS A 37 10.65 8.90 4.38
N ALA A 38 11.09 8.18 5.41
CA ALA A 38 10.39 8.08 6.67
C ALA A 38 10.56 9.36 7.50
N ASP A 39 9.46 9.89 8.04
CA ASP A 39 9.51 10.86 9.13
C ASP A 39 9.83 10.15 10.46
N GLN A 40 9.99 10.94 11.54
CA GLN A 40 10.38 10.40 12.85
C GLN A 40 9.39 9.36 13.40
N GLU A 41 8.09 9.56 13.16
CA GLU A 41 7.02 8.64 13.57
C GLU A 41 7.11 7.31 12.81
N ASN A 42 7.35 7.37 11.51
CA ASN A 42 7.45 6.19 10.64
C ASN A 42 8.75 5.42 10.87
N MET A 43 9.86 6.10 11.15
CA MET A 43 11.11 5.44 11.54
C MET A 43 10.94 4.65 12.84
N ALA A 44 10.29 5.24 13.85
CA ALA A 44 10.07 4.58 15.13
C ALA A 44 9.16 3.35 15.04
N THR A 45 8.31 3.25 14.01
CA THR A 45 7.32 2.18 13.85
C THR A 45 7.58 1.27 12.65
N LEU A 46 8.69 1.46 11.93
CA LEU A 46 8.97 0.76 10.66
C LEU A 46 8.91 -0.77 10.78
N HIS A 47 9.44 -1.32 11.88
CA HIS A 47 9.36 -2.75 12.15
C HIS A 47 7.91 -3.25 12.23
N GLY A 48 7.03 -2.50 12.90
CA GLY A 48 5.60 -2.82 12.98
C GLY A 48 4.90 -2.71 11.62
N ILE A 49 5.28 -1.72 10.80
CA ILE A 49 4.75 -1.53 9.45
C ILE A 49 5.12 -2.74 8.56
N VAL A 50 6.40 -3.13 8.54
CA VAL A 50 6.87 -4.30 7.78
C VAL A 50 6.20 -5.58 8.29
N GLY A 51 6.09 -5.75 9.61
CA GLY A 51 5.39 -6.88 10.22
C GLY A 51 3.91 -6.94 9.82
N TYR A 52 3.22 -5.80 9.74
CA TYR A 52 1.83 -5.76 9.28
C TYR A 52 1.71 -6.18 7.81
N VAL A 53 2.58 -5.64 6.94
CA VAL A 53 2.63 -6.00 5.50
C VAL A 53 2.84 -7.51 5.34
N TYR A 54 3.84 -8.07 6.03
CA TYR A 54 4.17 -9.49 5.93
C TYR A 54 3.04 -10.41 6.38
N ASN A 55 2.38 -10.08 7.51
CA ASN A 55 1.41 -10.98 8.14
C ASN A 55 -0.03 -10.79 7.65
N ASN A 56 -0.40 -9.64 7.09
CA ASN A 56 -1.81 -9.30 6.82
C ASN A 56 -2.12 -9.04 5.34
N LEU A 57 -1.13 -8.71 4.51
CA LEU A 57 -1.38 -8.36 3.11
C LEU A 57 -1.16 -9.55 2.17
N PRO A 58 -1.98 -9.71 1.11
CA PRO A 58 -1.79 -10.75 0.10
C PRO A 58 -0.38 -10.73 -0.51
N GLY A 59 0.29 -11.89 -0.63
CA GLY A 59 1.68 -11.96 -1.11
C GLY A 59 1.91 -11.54 -2.57
N ASN A 60 0.85 -11.35 -3.35
CA ASN A 60 0.91 -10.81 -4.72
C ASN A 60 0.75 -9.29 -4.79
N CYS A 61 0.45 -8.60 -3.68
CA CYS A 61 0.31 -7.14 -3.65
C CYS A 61 1.52 -6.43 -3.05
N TRP A 62 2.62 -7.12 -2.76
CA TRP A 62 3.83 -6.52 -2.21
C TRP A 62 5.06 -7.40 -2.49
N GLY A 63 6.25 -6.86 -2.26
CA GLY A 63 7.53 -7.55 -2.39
C GLY A 63 8.33 -7.23 -3.65
N SER A 64 7.74 -6.54 -4.63
CA SER A 64 8.46 -5.96 -5.77
C SER A 64 7.63 -4.86 -6.44
N LYS A 65 8.27 -4.03 -7.28
CA LYS A 65 7.61 -2.97 -8.04
C LYS A 65 6.53 -3.51 -8.97
N GLU A 66 6.82 -4.63 -9.61
CA GLU A 66 5.95 -5.30 -10.58
C GLU A 66 4.69 -5.84 -9.90
N LYS A 67 4.84 -6.47 -8.73
CA LYS A 67 3.70 -6.95 -7.93
C LYS A 67 2.81 -5.79 -7.48
N VAL A 68 3.40 -4.70 -7.01
CA VAL A 68 2.66 -3.51 -6.59
C VAL A 68 1.94 -2.87 -7.78
N ALA A 69 2.59 -2.74 -8.94
CA ALA A 69 1.98 -2.20 -10.16
C ALA A 69 0.81 -3.06 -10.65
N ALA A 70 1.00 -4.38 -10.77
CA ALA A 70 -0.03 -5.32 -11.21
C ALA A 70 -1.23 -5.33 -10.25
N TRP A 71 -0.99 -5.22 -8.94
CA TRP A 71 -2.07 -5.12 -7.95
C TRP A 71 -2.87 -3.83 -8.10
N LEU A 72 -2.18 -2.68 -8.26
CA LEU A 72 -2.84 -1.38 -8.44
C LEU A 72 -3.67 -1.34 -9.72
N GLU A 73 -3.17 -1.91 -10.83
CA GLU A 73 -3.88 -2.01 -12.10
C GLU A 73 -5.13 -2.89 -11.97
N LYS A 74 -4.98 -4.10 -11.41
CA LYS A 74 -6.09 -5.02 -11.15
C LYS A 74 -7.19 -4.33 -10.33
N LYS A 75 -6.81 -3.65 -9.24
CA LYS A 75 -7.75 -2.96 -8.36
C LYS A 75 -8.34 -1.71 -8.98
N ALA A 76 -7.64 -1.03 -9.88
CA ALA A 76 -8.22 0.07 -10.65
C ALA A 76 -9.38 -0.44 -11.53
N GLY A 77 -9.17 -1.54 -12.25
CA GLY A 77 -10.24 -2.18 -13.04
C GLY A 77 -11.44 -2.58 -12.18
N GLU A 78 -11.21 -3.21 -11.02
CA GLU A 78 -12.29 -3.58 -10.08
C GLU A 78 -13.07 -2.35 -9.58
N ARG A 79 -12.38 -1.26 -9.21
CA ARG A 79 -13.03 -0.03 -8.75
C ARG A 79 -13.84 0.66 -9.83
N ASP A 80 -13.34 0.68 -11.06
CA ASP A 80 -14.01 1.37 -12.16
C ASP A 80 -15.25 0.58 -12.62
N ALA A 81 -15.18 -0.75 -12.62
CA ALA A 81 -16.36 -1.60 -12.82
C ALA A 81 -17.44 -1.39 -11.73
N ALA A 82 -17.04 -1.31 -10.46
CA ALA A 82 -17.97 -1.07 -9.36
C ALA A 82 -18.68 0.31 -9.42
N LYS A 83 -18.07 1.32 -10.06
CA LYS A 83 -18.70 2.63 -10.27
C LYS A 83 -19.74 2.61 -11.39
N GLU A 84 -19.59 1.74 -12.37
CA GLU A 84 -20.54 1.56 -13.47
C GLU A 84 -21.78 0.79 -13.00
N GLU A 85 -21.61 -0.22 -12.15
CA GLU A 85 -22.72 -1.05 -11.61
C GLU A 85 -23.56 -0.32 -10.55
N GLY A 86 -22.99 0.61 -9.79
CA GLY A 86 -23.70 1.40 -8.77
C GLY A 86 -24.54 2.57 -9.31
N LYS A 87 -24.72 2.65 -10.63
CA LYS A 87 -25.41 3.75 -11.33
C LYS A 87 -26.82 3.36 -11.84
N GLY A 88 -27.30 2.16 -11.52
CA GLY A 88 -28.61 1.62 -11.89
C GLY A 88 -29.68 1.81 -10.83
#